data_AF-A0A3M1GI17-F1
#
_entry.id   AF-A0A3M1GI17-F1
#
_cell.length_a   1.000
_cell.length_b   1.000
_cell.length_c   1.000
_cell.angle_alpha   90.00
_cell.angle_beta   90.00
_cell.angle_gamma   90.00
#
_symmetry.space_group_name_H-M   'P 1'
#
loop_
_entity.id
_entity.type
_entity.pdbx_description
1 polymer ?
#
loop_
_entity_poly.entity_id
_entity_poly.type
_entity_poly.pdbx_seq_one_letter_code
_entity_poly.pdbx_strand_id
1 'polypeptide(L)'
;MRYPNAEACWEEIKKTLNRDLLEDIAGFARQNEAPTSVTFGTSGWRGIIGSDFTLRNVKVVTQAIVNILKSEDPSLRKALGTEDFEEVKRRGIIVGRDNRFMGDEFSKAVMSLLTREGIKVFYAGQTTTPEISASIEMLNAACSINIT
;
A
#
# COMPACT_ATOMS: atom_id res chain seq x y z
N MET A 1 -7.22 -21.07 -12.39
CA MET A 1 -7.89 -20.64 -11.16
C MET A 1 -9.23 -21.35 -11.08
N ARG A 2 -9.68 -21.71 -9.87
CA ARG A 2 -10.91 -22.48 -9.63
C ARG A 2 -12.21 -21.66 -9.83
N TYR A 3 -12.10 -20.33 -9.81
CA TYR A 3 -13.21 -19.38 -9.90
C TYR A 3 -12.98 -18.41 -11.06
N PRO A 4 -14.04 -17.76 -11.59
CA PRO A 4 -13.90 -16.80 -12.69
C PRO A 4 -13.26 -15.47 -12.26
N ASN A 5 -13.40 -15.07 -11.00
CA ASN A 5 -12.83 -13.86 -10.43
C ASN A 5 -12.66 -13.97 -8.90
N ALA A 6 -12.01 -12.97 -8.30
CA ALA A 6 -11.73 -12.96 -6.87
C ALA A 6 -13.01 -12.86 -6.03
N GLU A 7 -14.02 -12.13 -6.49
CA GLU A 7 -15.30 -11.96 -5.80
C GLU A 7 -16.04 -13.29 -5.67
N ALA A 8 -16.15 -14.06 -6.75
CA ALA A 8 -16.77 -15.37 -6.73
C ALA A 8 -16.04 -16.33 -5.78
N CYS A 9 -14.70 -16.25 -5.75
CA CYS A 9 -13.89 -17.03 -4.82
C CYS A 9 -14.11 -16.59 -3.36
N TRP A 10 -14.17 -15.28 -3.09
CA TRP A 10 -14.46 -14.73 -1.78
C TRP A 10 -15.86 -15.12 -1.27
N GLU A 11 -16.86 -15.11 -2.13
CA GLU A 11 -18.21 -15.56 -1.77
C GLU A 11 -18.23 -17.03 -1.37
N GLU A 12 -17.44 -17.88 -2.04
CA GLU A 12 -17.31 -19.28 -1.64
C GLU A 12 -16.56 -19.44 -0.31
N ILE A 13 -15.49 -18.67 -0.08
CA ILE A 13 -14.78 -18.65 1.20
C ILE A 13 -15.72 -18.26 2.34
N LYS A 14 -16.56 -17.23 2.15
CA LYS A 14 -17.51 -16.80 3.19
C LYS A 14 -18.55 -17.87 3.51
N LYS A 15 -19.02 -18.61 2.50
CA LYS A 15 -20.02 -19.67 2.67
C LYS A 15 -19.45 -20.92 3.34
N THR A 16 -18.24 -21.32 2.96
CA THR A 16 -17.66 -22.61 3.35
C THR A 16 -16.61 -22.51 4.45
N LEU A 17 -16.09 -21.31 4.69
CA LEU A 17 -14.91 -21.05 5.53
C LEU A 17 -13.66 -21.82 5.06
N ASN A 18 -13.64 -22.29 3.80
CA ASN A 18 -12.53 -23.02 3.24
C ASN A 18 -11.33 -22.09 2.98
N ARG A 19 -10.34 -22.15 3.87
CA ARG A 19 -9.13 -21.33 3.79
C ARG A 19 -8.19 -21.74 2.66
N ASP A 20 -8.32 -22.94 2.10
CA ASP A 20 -7.48 -23.40 0.98
C ASP A 20 -7.74 -22.60 -0.30
N LEU A 21 -8.88 -21.89 -0.37
CA LEU A 21 -9.21 -20.99 -1.47
C LEU A 21 -8.46 -19.64 -1.38
N LEU A 22 -7.80 -19.35 -0.26
CA LEU A 22 -6.97 -18.14 -0.13
C LEU A 22 -5.83 -18.12 -1.15
N GLU A 23 -5.32 -19.28 -1.58
CA GLU A 23 -4.28 -19.32 -2.62
C GLU A 23 -4.82 -18.89 -3.99
N ASP A 24 -6.10 -19.16 -4.31
CA ASP A 24 -6.71 -18.60 -5.53
C ASP A 24 -6.84 -17.08 -5.42
N ILE A 25 -7.26 -16.55 -4.26
CA ILE A 25 -7.27 -15.10 -4.00
C ILE A 25 -5.87 -14.51 -4.17
N ALA A 26 -4.83 -15.18 -3.66
CA ALA A 26 -3.45 -14.75 -3.85
C ALA A 26 -3.07 -14.72 -5.33
N GLY A 27 -3.47 -15.76 -6.07
CA GLY A 27 -3.33 -15.84 -7.51
C GLY A 27 -3.95 -14.64 -8.22
N PHE A 28 -5.22 -14.32 -7.91
CA PHE A 28 -5.89 -13.14 -8.45
C PHE A 28 -5.15 -11.85 -8.07
N ALA A 29 -4.77 -11.66 -6.81
CA ALA A 29 -4.11 -10.43 -6.36
C ALA A 29 -2.72 -10.23 -6.99
N ARG A 30 -2.01 -11.32 -7.31
CA ARG A 30 -0.70 -11.28 -7.96
C ARG A 30 -0.79 -11.07 -9.48
N GLN A 31 -1.79 -11.65 -10.14
CA GLN A 31 -1.86 -11.76 -11.60
C GLN A 31 -2.88 -10.84 -12.27
N ASN A 32 -3.87 -10.33 -11.52
CA ASN A 32 -4.89 -9.45 -12.07
C ASN A 32 -4.28 -8.08 -12.40
N GLU A 33 -4.15 -7.82 -13.71
CA GLU A 33 -3.63 -6.57 -14.26
C GLU A 33 -4.72 -5.58 -14.69
N ALA A 34 -5.99 -5.84 -14.39
CA ALA A 34 -7.06 -4.92 -14.73
C ALA A 34 -6.89 -3.58 -13.99
N PRO A 35 -7.10 -2.43 -14.67
CA PRO A 35 -7.21 -1.16 -13.98
C PRO A 35 -8.46 -1.12 -13.12
N THR A 36 -8.35 -0.40 -12.00
CA THR A 36 -9.50 -0.11 -11.12
C THR A 36 -9.59 1.41 -10.91
N SER A 37 -10.77 1.86 -10.51
CA SER A 37 -10.96 3.23 -10.05
C SER A 37 -10.40 3.37 -8.65
N VAL A 38 -9.39 4.24 -8.47
CA VAL A 38 -8.83 4.54 -7.16
C VAL A 38 -9.49 5.81 -6.63
N THR A 39 -10.28 5.68 -5.58
CA THR A 39 -10.86 6.82 -4.86
C THR A 39 -10.37 6.81 -3.42
N PHE A 40 -9.75 7.90 -2.99
CA PHE A 40 -9.32 8.10 -1.62
C PHE A 40 -10.49 8.65 -0.79
N GLY A 41 -10.92 7.87 0.20
CA GLY A 41 -11.82 8.35 1.24
C GLY A 41 -11.06 9.06 2.35
N THR A 42 -11.76 9.41 3.43
CA THR A 42 -11.16 10.03 4.63
C THR A 42 -10.06 9.19 5.28
N SER A 43 -10.07 7.88 5.09
CA SER A 43 -9.10 6.93 5.64
C SER A 43 -8.29 6.20 4.56
N GLY A 44 -8.10 6.81 3.40
CA GLY A 44 -7.32 6.24 2.30
C GLY A 44 -8.14 5.48 1.27
N TRP A 45 -7.46 4.71 0.42
CA TRP A 45 -8.05 3.86 -0.60
C TRP A 45 -8.40 2.48 -0.03
N ARG A 46 -9.56 1.95 -0.41
CA ARG A 46 -10.03 0.61 -0.02
C ARG A 46 -10.43 -0.18 -1.27
N GLY A 47 -10.17 -1.47 -1.25
CA GLY A 47 -10.54 -2.38 -2.33
C GLY A 47 -10.60 -3.82 -1.84
N ILE A 48 -11.13 -4.70 -2.69
CA ILE A 48 -11.20 -6.15 -2.41
C ILE A 48 -9.91 -6.81 -2.92
N ILE A 49 -9.22 -7.56 -2.07
CA ILE A 49 -7.98 -8.27 -2.44
C ILE A 49 -8.29 -9.24 -3.59
N GLY A 50 -7.50 -9.14 -4.66
CA GLY A 50 -7.67 -9.96 -5.87
C GLY A 50 -8.59 -9.35 -6.94
N SER A 51 -9.46 -8.42 -6.55
CA SER A 51 -10.26 -7.64 -7.48
C SER A 51 -9.62 -6.27 -7.72
N ASP A 52 -9.95 -5.27 -6.90
CA ASP A 52 -9.38 -3.93 -7.02
C ASP A 52 -8.00 -3.84 -6.37
N PHE A 53 -7.83 -4.50 -5.21
CA PHE A 53 -6.62 -4.42 -4.40
C PHE A 53 -5.65 -5.52 -4.84
N THR A 54 -4.91 -5.23 -5.91
CA THR A 54 -3.93 -6.14 -6.55
C THR A 54 -2.53 -5.58 -6.44
N LEU A 55 -1.50 -6.42 -6.65
CA LEU A 55 -0.11 -5.97 -6.67
C LEU A 55 0.11 -4.87 -7.72
N ARG A 56 -0.54 -4.98 -8.89
CA ARG A 56 -0.48 -3.93 -9.91
C ARG A 56 -1.03 -2.61 -9.39
N ASN A 57 -2.24 -2.63 -8.84
CA ASN A 57 -2.93 -1.39 -8.44
C ASN A 57 -2.26 -0.74 -7.22
N VAL A 58 -1.76 -1.54 -6.26
CA VAL A 58 -0.93 -1.04 -5.16
C VAL A 58 0.35 -0.36 -5.67
N LYS A 59 1.01 -0.95 -6.67
CA LYS A 59 2.19 -0.32 -7.31
C LYS A 59 1.85 1.00 -8.00
N VAL A 60 0.72 1.06 -8.71
CA VAL A 60 0.25 2.30 -9.36
C VAL A 60 -0.03 3.39 -8.32
N VAL A 61 -0.74 3.07 -7.24
CA VAL A 61 -1.01 4.03 -6.15
C VAL A 61 0.29 4.48 -5.47
N THR A 62 1.21 3.56 -5.22
CA THR A 62 2.52 3.89 -4.65
C THR A 62 3.30 4.84 -5.55
N GLN A 63 3.34 4.58 -6.86
CA GLN A 63 4.01 5.47 -7.81
C GLN A 63 3.34 6.84 -7.88
N ALA A 64 2.01 6.90 -7.80
CA ALA A 64 1.29 8.17 -7.74
C ALA A 64 1.66 8.98 -6.49
N ILE A 65 1.78 8.32 -5.32
CA ILE A 65 2.27 8.95 -4.08
C ILE A 65 3.70 9.48 -4.28
N VAL A 66 4.61 8.69 -4.86
CA VAL A 66 5.98 9.14 -5.17
C VAL A 66 5.98 10.35 -6.10
N ASN A 67 5.13 10.36 -7.12
CA ASN A 67 5.04 11.49 -8.05
C ASN A 67 4.56 12.76 -7.35
N ILE A 68 3.62 12.66 -6.39
CA ILE A 68 3.22 13.79 -5.55
C ILE A 68 4.41 14.26 -4.69
N LEU A 69 5.16 13.34 -4.09
CA LEU A 69 6.34 13.67 -3.28
C LEU A 69 7.49 14.30 -4.08
N LYS A 70 7.54 14.05 -5.39
CA LYS A 70 8.49 14.69 -6.33
C LYS A 70 8.00 16.04 -6.84
N SER A 71 6.72 16.38 -6.66
CA SER A 71 6.16 17.61 -7.19
C SER A 71 6.84 18.85 -6.61
N GLU A 72 7.14 19.81 -7.48
CA GLU A 72 7.65 21.14 -7.12
C GLU A 72 6.54 22.18 -6.99
N ASP A 73 5.27 21.77 -7.12
CA ASP A 73 4.14 22.66 -6.90
C ASP A 73 4.18 23.26 -5.48
N PRO A 74 4.19 24.60 -5.33
CA PRO A 74 4.34 25.23 -4.02
C PRO A 74 3.20 24.90 -3.04
N SER A 75 1.98 24.70 -3.54
CA SER A 75 0.83 24.35 -2.70
C SER A 75 0.96 22.92 -2.16
N LEU A 76 1.43 21.99 -3.00
CA LEU A 76 1.72 20.62 -2.58
C LEU A 76 2.92 20.58 -1.64
N ARG A 77 4.00 21.33 -1.89
CA ARG A 77 5.15 21.38 -0.97
C ARG A 77 4.79 21.87 0.42
N LYS A 78 4.00 22.93 0.50
CA LYS A 78 3.50 23.42 1.78
C LYS A 78 2.66 22.37 2.51
N ALA A 79 1.80 21.63 1.79
CA ALA A 79 0.97 20.58 2.38
C ALA A 79 1.78 19.35 2.83
N LEU A 80 2.84 19.00 2.11
CA LEU A 80 3.71 17.86 2.42
C LEU A 80 4.65 18.11 3.59
N GLY A 81 4.93 19.37 3.93
CA GLY A 81 5.84 19.70 5.04
C GLY A 81 7.29 19.27 4.79
N THR A 82 7.70 19.28 3.53
CA THR A 82 9.07 18.98 3.06
C THR A 82 9.48 20.03 2.03
N GLU A 83 10.73 20.46 2.05
CA GLU A 83 11.30 21.45 1.14
C GLU A 83 11.42 20.90 -0.29
N ASP A 84 12.01 19.72 -0.43
CA ASP A 84 12.26 19.07 -1.71
C ASP A 84 12.22 17.53 -1.61
N PHE A 85 12.49 16.86 -2.74
CA PHE A 85 12.48 15.41 -2.79
C PHE A 85 13.72 14.77 -2.12
N GLU A 86 14.83 15.50 -2.00
CA GLU A 86 16.02 15.00 -1.31
C GLU A 86 15.81 14.99 0.21
N GLU A 87 15.07 15.96 0.76
CA GLU A 87 14.59 15.88 2.14
C GLU A 87 13.69 14.66 2.35
N VAL A 88 12.74 14.38 1.45
CA VAL A 88 11.89 13.17 1.51
C VAL A 88 12.76 11.91 1.56
N LYS A 89 13.76 11.80 0.70
CA LYS A 89 14.67 10.64 0.66
C LYS A 89 15.47 10.49 1.95
N ARG A 90 15.96 11.59 2.52
CA ARG A 90 16.74 11.63 3.78
C ARG A 90 15.89 11.28 5.00
N ARG A 91 14.73 11.93 5.14
CA ARG A 91 13.76 11.68 6.23
C ARG A 91 13.15 10.30 6.13
N GLY A 92 12.93 9.82 4.91
CA GLY A 92 12.42 8.49 4.64
C GLY A 92 10.91 8.34 4.87
N ILE A 93 10.40 7.16 4.54
CA ILE A 93 8.98 6.80 4.65
C ILE A 93 8.85 5.54 5.50
N ILE A 94 7.89 5.56 6.42
CA ILE A 94 7.55 4.40 7.24
C ILE A 94 6.56 3.53 6.47
N VAL A 95 6.82 2.23 6.38
CA VAL A 95 5.89 1.26 5.80
C VAL A 95 5.51 0.24 6.87
N GLY A 96 4.21 0.05 7.06
CA GLY A 96 3.67 -0.93 8.01
C GLY A 96 2.46 -1.65 7.44
N ARG A 97 1.98 -2.63 8.19
CA ARG A 97 0.75 -3.35 7.87
C ARG A 97 0.02 -3.84 9.11
N ASP A 98 -1.27 -4.13 8.96
CA ASP A 98 -2.00 -4.95 9.91
C ASP A 98 -1.78 -6.46 9.66
N ASN A 99 -2.63 -7.29 10.27
CA ASN A 99 -2.55 -8.75 10.20
C ASN A 99 -3.33 -9.36 9.01
N ARG A 100 -3.85 -8.56 8.07
CA ARG A 100 -4.64 -9.10 6.97
C ARG A 100 -3.80 -9.91 5.99
N PHE A 101 -4.52 -10.81 5.33
CA PHE A 101 -4.01 -11.66 4.27
C PHE A 101 -3.21 -10.85 3.22
N MET A 102 -2.08 -11.39 2.78
CA MET A 102 -1.15 -10.77 1.81
C MET A 102 -0.53 -9.42 2.20
N GLY A 103 -0.75 -8.91 3.42
CA GLY A 103 -0.17 -7.64 3.83
C GLY A 103 1.35 -7.57 3.63
N ASP A 104 2.07 -8.67 3.88
CA ASP A 104 3.52 -8.75 3.66
C ASP A 104 3.93 -8.54 2.19
N GLU A 105 3.24 -9.17 1.24
CA GLU A 105 3.52 -9.02 -0.19
C GLU A 105 3.20 -7.61 -0.67
N PHE A 106 2.08 -7.04 -0.23
CA PHE A 106 1.71 -5.67 -0.56
C PHE A 106 2.71 -4.66 0.00
N SER A 107 3.11 -4.79 1.28
CA SER A 107 4.14 -3.94 1.88
C SER A 107 5.48 -4.06 1.14
N LYS A 108 5.90 -5.29 0.75
CA LYS A 108 7.12 -5.49 -0.04
C LYS A 108 7.05 -4.81 -1.41
N ALA A 109 5.91 -4.83 -2.07
CA ALA A 109 5.72 -4.11 -3.33
C ALA A 109 5.86 -2.59 -3.16
N VAL A 110 5.30 -2.03 -2.09
CA VAL A 110 5.48 -0.61 -1.73
C VAL A 110 6.96 -0.30 -1.49
N MET A 111 7.61 -1.06 -0.59
CA MET A 111 9.01 -0.83 -0.23
C MET A 111 9.95 -0.95 -1.44
N SER A 112 9.71 -1.91 -2.33
CA SER A 112 10.51 -2.08 -3.54
C SER A 112 10.44 -0.87 -4.47
N LEU A 113 9.29 -0.20 -4.55
CA LEU A 113 9.15 1.02 -5.36
C LEU A 113 9.84 2.21 -4.69
N LEU A 114 9.62 2.40 -3.39
CA LEU A 114 10.24 3.49 -2.64
C LEU A 114 11.78 3.42 -2.69
N THR A 115 12.34 2.22 -2.50
CA THR A 115 13.80 2.00 -2.53
C THR A 115 14.40 2.22 -3.92
N ARG A 116 13.67 1.88 -5.00
CA ARG A 116 14.10 2.20 -6.38
C ARG A 116 14.21 3.70 -6.63
N GLU A 117 13.42 4.50 -5.91
CA GLU A 117 13.43 5.96 -5.97
C GLU A 117 14.45 6.58 -5.02
N GLY A 118 15.28 5.75 -4.37
CA GLY A 118 16.32 6.19 -3.44
C GLY A 118 15.77 6.70 -2.10
N ILE A 119 14.51 6.41 -1.78
CA ILE A 119 13.88 6.82 -0.52
C ILE A 119 14.30 5.84 0.59
N LYS A 120 14.76 6.37 1.74
CA LYS A 120 14.99 5.57 2.94
C LYS A 120 13.66 4.98 3.43
N VAL A 121 13.62 3.67 3.67
CA VAL A 121 12.41 2.99 4.15
C VAL A 121 12.63 2.49 5.58
N PHE A 122 11.69 2.80 6.46
CA PHE A 122 11.57 2.17 7.78
C PHE A 122 10.43 1.15 7.73
N TYR A 123 10.76 -0.15 7.79
CA TYR A 123 9.74 -1.19 7.80
C TYR A 123 9.35 -1.54 9.24
N ALA A 124 8.11 -1.23 9.61
CA ALA A 124 7.56 -1.51 10.94
C ALA A 124 6.95 -2.92 11.08
N GLY A 125 6.88 -3.69 10.00
CA GLY A 125 6.28 -5.02 10.03
C GLY A 125 4.78 -4.98 10.29
N GLN A 126 4.30 -5.98 11.03
CA GLN A 126 2.93 -6.00 11.54
C GLN A 126 2.83 -5.11 12.78
N THR A 127 2.12 -4.00 12.67
CA THR A 127 2.04 -2.97 13.71
C THR A 127 0.68 -2.28 13.67
N THR A 128 0.36 -1.53 14.72
CA THR A 128 -0.91 -0.78 14.78
C THR A 128 -0.75 0.60 14.16
N THR A 129 -1.82 1.14 13.57
CA THR A 129 -1.79 2.49 12.98
C THR A 129 -1.28 3.57 13.94
N PRO A 130 -1.65 3.60 15.24
CA PRO A 130 -1.11 4.58 16.18
C PRO A 130 0.41 4.52 16.37
N GLU A 131 1.02 3.32 16.36
CA GLU A 131 2.47 3.17 16.42
C GLU A 131 3.15 3.73 15.18
N ILE A 132 2.57 3.53 14.00
CA ILE A 132 3.06 4.13 12.74
C ILE A 132 2.97 5.65 12.82
N SER A 133 1.83 6.20 13.26
CA SER A 133 1.63 7.64 13.39
C SER A 133 2.61 8.28 14.37
N ALA A 134 2.80 7.68 15.56
CA ALA A 134 3.77 8.17 16.54
C ALA A 134 5.21 8.11 15.99
N SER A 135 5.52 7.07 15.20
CA SER A 135 6.86 6.89 14.62
C SER A 135 7.23 7.97 13.60
N ILE A 136 6.27 8.62 12.95
CA ILE A 136 6.55 9.73 12.01
C ILE A 136 7.29 10.84 12.73
N GLU A 137 6.77 11.28 13.88
CA GLU A 137 7.38 12.32 14.71
C GLU A 137 8.71 11.85 15.31
N MET A 138 8.74 10.64 15.88
CA MET A 138 9.93 10.09 16.55
C MET A 138 11.13 9.94 15.61
N LEU A 139 10.89 9.56 14.35
CA LEU A 139 11.93 9.35 13.35
C LEU A 139 12.16 10.58 12.47
N ASN A 140 11.36 11.64 12.66
CA ASN A 140 11.24 12.76 11.72
C ASN A 140 11.06 12.27 10.27
N ALA A 141 10.21 11.26 10.06
CA ALA A 141 9.93 10.70 8.74
C ALA A 141 9.11 11.69 7.90
N ALA A 142 9.19 11.58 6.57
CA ALA A 142 8.43 12.45 5.66
C ALA A 142 6.94 12.10 5.67
N CYS A 143 6.61 10.81 5.67
CA CYS A 143 5.25 10.29 5.79
C CYS A 143 5.25 8.79 6.10
N SER A 144 4.07 8.17 6.10
CA SER A 144 3.91 6.73 6.22
C SER A 144 2.93 6.15 5.18
N ILE A 145 3.15 4.90 4.78
CA ILE A 145 2.18 4.10 4.03
C ILE A 145 1.80 2.89 4.89
N ASN A 146 0.51 2.75 5.20
CA ASN A 146 -0.01 1.65 6.00
C ASN A 146 -0.92 0.74 5.16
N ILE A 147 -0.62 -0.57 5.14
CA ILE A 147 -1.45 -1.58 4.49
C ILE A 147 -2.38 -2.20 5.54
N THR A 148 -3.63 -1.74 5.59
CA THR A 148 -4.56 -2.01 6.69
C THR A 148 -6.03 -2.05 6.28
#